data_AF-A0A2M7ECP3-F1
#
_entry.id   AF-A0A2M7ECP3-F1
#
_cell.length_a   1.000
_cell.length_b   1.000
_cell.length_c   1.000
_cell.angle_alpha   90.00
_cell.angle_beta   90.00
_cell.angle_gamma   90.00
#
_symmetry.space_group_name_H-M   'P 1'
#
loop_
_entity.id
_entity.type
_entity.pdbx_description
1 polymer ?
#
loop_
_entity_poly.entity_id
_entity_poly.type
_entity_poly.pdbx_seq_one_letter_code
_entity_poly.pdbx_strand_id
1 'polypeptide(L)'
;MFNPFNLLDKLIKWYSEKVSRKAKIITAIAFLSFLIGVGLVGYKINDYFEHDPAACMFCHVHDDANKAWAKSKHNVVNCHECHHSTKKDQVVQLYRFAVLGQKKVEPRHGKIIVPWKLCVNCHWETNAKYPEARKINRSRYHAKHMFTEQVECAKCHGYKIHQFLPEERFCNTCHKDKQVHGTGMEKLPCLNCHTDRTKDLRPGRKKCLFCHGEEAVRKELIADGAIDVKFFQPSSATVKKAIKIKVPADAPMQFNCYECHKPHEAVRPDWGNCLNCHVNIPNVGKHGLHVKSMGMKCKECHKPHSWRVTNESAKKECVKCHEYREPRKFIGS
;
A
#
# COMPACT_ATOMS: atom_id res chain seq x y z
N MET A 1 14.14 34.86 -60.02
CA MET A 1 14.30 34.21 -58.70
C MET A 1 14.31 35.29 -57.63
N PHE A 2 13.46 35.16 -56.61
CA PHE A 2 13.41 36.10 -55.48
C PHE A 2 14.70 35.94 -54.66
N ASN A 3 15.56 36.96 -54.62
CA ASN A 3 16.78 36.93 -53.80
C ASN A 3 16.52 37.68 -52.48
N PRO A 4 16.29 36.97 -51.36
CA PRO A 4 15.92 37.59 -50.09
C PRO A 4 17.01 38.52 -49.53
N PHE A 5 18.28 38.28 -49.85
CA PHE A 5 19.40 39.11 -49.40
C PHE A 5 19.42 40.48 -50.09
N ASN A 6 19.10 40.53 -51.39
CA ASN A 6 19.07 41.79 -52.14
C ASN A 6 17.87 42.66 -51.73
N LEU A 7 16.77 42.04 -51.28
CA LEU A 7 15.63 42.75 -50.68
C LEU A 7 16.00 43.34 -49.31
N LEU A 8 16.70 42.56 -48.49
CA LEU A 8 17.18 42.97 -47.17
C LEU A 8 18.14 44.17 -47.27
N ASP A 9 19.11 44.12 -48.19
CA ASP A 9 20.06 45.22 -48.40
C ASP A 9 19.37 46.51 -48.86
N LYS A 10 18.38 46.41 -49.76
CA LYS A 10 17.57 47.56 -50.18
C LYS A 10 16.78 48.16 -49.02
N LEU A 11 16.21 47.31 -48.14
CA LEU A 11 15.48 47.74 -46.96
C LEU A 11 16.40 48.43 -45.94
N ILE A 12 17.59 47.89 -45.71
CA ILE A 12 18.60 48.48 -44.80
C ILE A 12 19.07 49.83 -45.32
N LYS A 13 19.42 49.94 -46.61
CA LYS A 13 19.79 51.22 -47.23
C LYS A 13 18.67 52.25 -47.12
N TRP A 14 17.45 51.88 -47.50
CA TRP A 14 16.28 52.76 -47.38
C TRP A 14 16.05 53.23 -45.94
N TYR A 15 16.12 52.33 -44.96
CA TYR A 15 15.96 52.67 -43.55
C TYR A 15 17.09 53.56 -43.02
N SER A 16 18.33 53.34 -43.48
CA SER A 16 19.49 54.13 -43.05
C SER A 16 19.55 55.52 -43.68
N GLU A 17 19.18 55.68 -44.95
CA GLU A 17 19.36 56.92 -45.72
C GLU A 17 18.09 57.79 -45.77
N LYS A 18 16.90 57.18 -45.83
CA LYS A 18 15.63 57.91 -46.09
C LYS A 18 14.75 58.12 -44.86
N VAL A 19 15.03 57.45 -43.74
CA VAL A 19 14.21 57.56 -42.52
C VAL A 19 14.83 58.54 -41.52
N SER A 20 14.02 59.47 -41.02
CA SER A 20 14.46 60.50 -40.07
C SER A 20 14.93 59.89 -38.74
N ARG A 21 15.84 60.59 -38.04
CA ARG A 21 16.38 60.13 -36.73
C ARG A 21 15.28 59.88 -35.69
N LYS A 22 14.24 60.74 -35.66
CA LYS A 22 13.08 60.56 -34.78
C LYS A 22 12.29 59.29 -35.11
N ALA A 23 12.03 59.04 -36.39
CA ALA A 23 11.33 57.84 -36.83
C ALA A 23 12.12 56.55 -36.53
N LYS A 24 13.45 56.57 -36.71
CA LYS A 24 14.34 55.46 -36.31
C LYS A 24 14.23 55.12 -34.82
N ILE A 25 14.32 56.13 -33.95
CA ILE A 25 14.18 55.95 -32.50
C ILE A 25 12.81 55.36 -32.16
N ILE A 26 11.73 55.90 -32.74
CA ILE A 26 10.36 55.38 -32.52
C ILE A 26 10.23 53.93 -32.95
N THR A 27 10.72 53.57 -34.15
CA THR A 27 10.66 52.18 -34.63
C THR A 27 11.53 51.22 -33.79
N ALA A 28 12.69 51.66 -33.30
CA ALA A 28 13.52 50.86 -32.42
C ALA A 28 12.85 50.61 -31.06
N ILE A 29 12.22 51.65 -30.48
CA ILE A 29 11.43 51.52 -29.25
C ILE A 29 10.21 50.62 -29.48
N ALA A 30 9.51 50.77 -30.60
CA ALA A 30 8.36 49.93 -30.93
C ALA A 30 8.76 48.46 -31.10
N PHE A 31 9.88 48.19 -31.77
CA PHE A 31 10.42 46.84 -31.93
C PHE A 31 10.86 46.25 -30.58
N LEU A 32 11.54 47.04 -29.74
CA LEU A 32 11.93 46.60 -28.40
C LEU A 32 10.70 46.29 -27.54
N SER A 33 9.70 47.16 -27.52
CA SER A 33 8.43 46.93 -26.82
C SER A 33 7.70 45.69 -27.35
N PHE A 34 7.73 45.45 -28.66
CA PHE A 34 7.19 44.23 -29.27
C PHE A 34 7.93 42.98 -28.79
N LEU A 35 9.27 42.99 -28.80
CA LEU A 35 10.08 41.87 -28.30
C LEU A 35 9.83 41.59 -26.81
N ILE A 36 9.72 42.65 -26.00
CA ILE A 36 9.35 42.52 -24.58
C ILE A 36 7.95 41.91 -24.46
N GLY A 37 6.98 42.40 -25.23
CA GLY A 37 5.62 41.86 -25.25
C GLY A 37 5.58 40.37 -25.62
N VAL A 38 6.28 39.98 -26.68
CA VAL A 38 6.40 38.57 -27.10
C VAL A 38 7.09 37.74 -26.01
N GLY A 39 8.15 38.25 -25.39
CA GLY A 39 8.84 37.59 -24.30
C GLY A 39 7.94 37.35 -23.08
N LEU A 40 7.15 38.35 -22.68
CA LEU A 40 6.19 38.25 -21.57
C LEU A 40 5.07 37.25 -21.87
N VAL A 41 4.52 37.27 -23.09
CA VAL A 41 3.50 36.31 -23.52
C VAL A 41 4.06 34.89 -23.55
N GLY A 42 5.26 34.70 -24.14
CA GLY A 42 5.93 33.41 -24.18
C GLY A 42 6.24 32.87 -22.78
N TYR A 43 6.69 33.73 -21.86
CA TYR A 43 6.88 33.39 -20.46
C TYR A 43 5.58 32.91 -19.82
N LYS A 44 4.48 33.66 -19.95
CA LYS A 44 3.17 33.28 -19.38
C LYS A 44 2.64 31.97 -19.95
N ILE A 45 2.81 31.72 -21.25
CA ILE A 45 2.39 30.46 -21.88
C ILE A 45 3.22 29.31 -21.30
N ASN A 46 4.55 29.44 -21.25
CA ASN A 46 5.39 28.39 -20.69
C ASN A 46 5.09 28.16 -19.20
N ASP A 47 4.86 29.21 -18.43
CA ASP A 47 4.50 29.14 -17.02
C ASP A 47 3.17 28.39 -16.81
N TYR A 48 2.16 28.68 -17.63
CA TYR A 48 0.89 27.94 -17.63
C TYR A 48 1.10 26.45 -17.90
N PHE A 49 1.87 26.09 -18.94
CA PHE A 49 2.13 24.68 -19.24
C PHE A 49 2.99 23.97 -18.19
N GLU A 50 3.86 24.68 -17.47
CA GLU A 50 4.78 24.07 -16.51
C GLU A 50 4.25 24.02 -15.08
N HIS A 51 3.47 25.02 -14.66
CA HIS A 51 3.11 25.21 -13.26
C HIS A 51 1.61 25.23 -12.99
N ASP A 52 0.77 25.25 -14.03
CA ASP A 52 -0.69 25.20 -13.89
C ASP A 52 -1.26 23.82 -14.26
N PRO A 53 -1.89 23.08 -13.33
CA PRO A 53 -2.53 21.80 -13.64
C PRO A 53 -3.66 21.94 -14.69
N ALA A 54 -4.24 23.13 -14.87
CA ALA A 54 -5.24 23.37 -15.91
C ALA A 54 -4.72 23.17 -17.33
N ALA A 55 -3.42 23.32 -17.56
CA ALA A 55 -2.82 23.05 -18.88
C ALA A 55 -2.99 21.58 -19.28
N CYS A 56 -2.89 20.65 -18.32
CA CYS A 56 -3.12 19.23 -18.56
C CYS A 56 -4.62 18.91 -18.73
N MET A 57 -5.50 19.69 -18.08
CA MET A 57 -6.96 19.60 -18.22
C MET A 57 -7.49 20.12 -19.55
N PHE A 58 -6.75 21.00 -20.21
CA PHE A 58 -7.08 21.49 -21.55
C PHE A 58 -7.07 20.36 -22.61
N CYS A 59 -6.24 19.34 -22.40
CA CYS A 59 -6.19 18.17 -23.27
C CYS A 59 -7.22 17.12 -22.80
N HIS A 60 -8.23 16.84 -23.61
CA HIS A 60 -9.26 15.82 -23.29
C HIS A 60 -8.69 14.39 -23.09
N VAL A 61 -7.44 14.15 -23.49
CA VAL A 61 -6.76 12.85 -23.37
C VAL A 61 -6.48 12.49 -21.91
N HIS A 62 -6.48 13.48 -21.01
CA HIS A 62 -6.18 13.29 -19.60
C HIS A 62 -7.42 13.34 -18.70
N ASP A 63 -8.65 13.44 -19.23
CA ASP A 63 -9.86 13.64 -18.42
C ASP A 63 -9.99 12.65 -17.26
N ASP A 64 -9.83 11.36 -17.52
CA ASP A 64 -9.94 10.33 -16.49
C ASP A 64 -8.79 10.39 -15.48
N ALA A 65 -7.58 10.70 -15.95
CA ALA A 65 -6.42 10.90 -15.10
C ALA A 65 -6.59 12.14 -14.19
N ASN A 66 -7.12 13.23 -14.74
CA ASN A 66 -7.40 14.48 -14.03
C ASN A 66 -8.50 14.27 -12.98
N LYS A 67 -9.58 13.57 -13.33
CA LYS A 67 -10.65 13.20 -12.38
C LYS A 67 -10.13 12.33 -11.25
N ALA A 68 -9.27 11.36 -11.54
CA ALA A 68 -8.66 10.50 -10.53
C ALA A 68 -7.66 11.28 -9.65
N TRP A 69 -6.84 12.14 -10.24
CA TRP A 69 -5.89 13.02 -9.54
C TRP A 69 -6.62 13.95 -8.56
N ALA A 70 -7.69 14.61 -9.02
CA ALA A 70 -8.47 15.56 -8.21
C ALA A 70 -9.07 14.93 -6.95
N LYS A 71 -9.39 13.63 -6.99
CA LYS A 71 -9.89 12.84 -5.85
C LYS A 71 -8.78 12.26 -4.98
N SER A 72 -7.55 12.26 -5.45
CA SER A 72 -6.40 11.68 -4.76
C SER A 72 -5.87 12.62 -3.67
N LYS A 73 -5.07 12.08 -2.74
CA LYS A 73 -4.33 12.89 -1.76
C LYS A 73 -3.20 13.73 -2.36
N HIS A 74 -2.84 13.46 -3.61
CA HIS A 74 -1.83 14.20 -4.36
C HIS A 74 -2.43 15.32 -5.22
N ASN A 75 -3.71 15.67 -5.04
CA ASN A 75 -4.35 16.78 -5.76
C ASN A 75 -3.75 18.17 -5.43
N VAL A 76 -2.80 18.23 -4.49
CA VAL A 76 -2.00 19.40 -4.13
C VAL A 76 -0.63 19.45 -4.82
N VAL A 77 -0.28 18.39 -5.56
CA VAL A 77 1.00 18.26 -6.27
C VAL A 77 0.76 18.53 -7.75
N ASN A 78 1.56 19.41 -8.36
CA ASN A 78 1.45 19.69 -9.78
C ASN A 78 1.78 18.44 -10.61
N CYS A 79 1.10 18.26 -11.75
CA CYS A 79 1.28 17.12 -12.65
C CYS A 79 2.74 16.88 -13.02
N HIS A 80 3.50 17.94 -13.32
CA HIS A 80 4.90 17.84 -13.74
C HIS A 80 5.83 17.38 -12.63
N GLU A 81 5.53 17.64 -11.35
CA GLU A 81 6.36 17.14 -10.24
C GLU A 81 6.45 15.60 -10.21
N CYS A 82 5.48 14.92 -10.84
CA CYS A 82 5.50 13.47 -11.06
C CYS A 82 5.76 13.10 -12.54
N HIS A 83 5.20 13.86 -13.48
CA HIS A 83 5.27 13.60 -14.91
C HIS A 83 6.22 14.58 -15.61
N HIS A 84 7.52 14.38 -15.42
CA HIS A 84 8.52 15.11 -16.20
C HIS A 84 8.56 14.61 -17.65
N SER A 85 8.18 15.49 -18.56
CA SER A 85 8.41 15.36 -19.99
C SER A 85 9.54 16.29 -20.41
N THR A 86 10.34 15.90 -21.41
CA THR A 86 11.34 16.82 -21.94
C THR A 86 10.65 17.95 -22.71
N LYS A 87 11.28 19.13 -22.82
CA LYS A 87 10.74 20.23 -23.64
C LYS A 87 10.45 19.82 -25.08
N LYS A 88 11.31 18.95 -25.64
CA LYS A 88 11.08 18.35 -26.97
C LYS A 88 9.79 17.54 -27.00
N ASP A 89 9.56 16.69 -26.02
CA ASP A 89 8.35 15.85 -25.96
C ASP A 89 7.09 16.70 -25.79
N GLN A 90 7.14 17.74 -24.97
CA GLN A 90 6.04 18.69 -24.80
C GLN A 90 5.67 19.37 -26.11
N VAL A 91 6.67 19.91 -26.84
CA VAL A 91 6.45 20.54 -28.15
C VAL A 91 5.89 19.55 -29.16
N VAL A 92 6.40 18.32 -29.20
CA VAL A 92 5.90 17.26 -30.08
C VAL A 92 4.45 16.91 -29.73
N GLN A 93 4.11 16.83 -28.44
CA GLN A 93 2.75 16.53 -27.99
C GLN A 93 1.79 17.67 -28.32
N LEU A 94 2.19 18.92 -28.12
CA LEU A 94 1.41 20.10 -28.47
C LEU A 94 1.17 20.17 -29.98
N TYR A 95 2.20 19.92 -30.81
CA TYR A 95 2.06 19.87 -32.26
C TYR A 95 1.09 18.76 -32.70
N ARG A 96 1.22 17.55 -32.15
CA ARG A 96 0.32 16.43 -32.44
C ARG A 96 -1.13 16.74 -32.06
N PHE A 97 -1.34 17.43 -30.94
CA PHE A 97 -2.67 17.83 -30.52
C PHE A 97 -3.24 18.96 -31.40
N ALA A 98 -2.53 20.07 -31.52
CA ALA A 98 -3.03 21.30 -32.15
C ALA A 98 -3.05 21.24 -33.69
N VAL A 99 -2.08 20.53 -34.29
CA VAL A 99 -1.92 20.46 -35.77
C VAL A 99 -2.43 19.14 -36.33
N LEU A 100 -2.10 18.01 -35.69
CA LEU A 100 -2.51 16.68 -36.19
C LEU A 100 -3.83 16.18 -35.61
N GLY A 101 -4.44 16.92 -34.67
CA GLY A 101 -5.72 16.55 -34.06
C GLY A 101 -5.68 15.23 -33.29
N GLN A 102 -4.52 14.81 -32.78
CA GLN A 102 -4.38 13.52 -32.09
C GLN A 102 -5.19 13.49 -30.79
N LYS A 103 -6.20 12.60 -30.74
CA LYS A 103 -7.14 12.48 -29.61
C LYS A 103 -6.90 11.29 -28.68
N LYS A 104 -5.89 10.48 -28.93
CA LYS A 104 -5.61 9.28 -28.12
C LYS A 104 -4.10 9.14 -27.94
N VAL A 105 -3.70 8.65 -26.79
CA VAL A 105 -2.32 8.21 -26.53
C VAL A 105 -2.32 6.70 -26.38
N GLU A 106 -1.27 6.07 -26.88
CA GLU A 106 -1.08 4.64 -26.71
C GLU A 106 -1.08 4.28 -25.23
N PRO A 107 -1.82 3.24 -24.82
CA PRO A 107 -1.84 2.81 -23.44
C PRO A 107 -0.42 2.46 -22.96
N ARG A 108 0.03 3.10 -21.89
CA ARG A 108 1.39 2.89 -21.35
C ARG A 108 1.47 1.72 -20.36
N HIS A 109 0.62 0.70 -20.54
CA HIS A 109 0.55 -0.46 -19.64
C HIS A 109 1.93 -1.12 -19.48
N GLY A 110 2.29 -1.43 -18.24
CA GLY A 110 3.55 -2.11 -17.91
C GLY A 110 4.80 -1.23 -17.88
N LYS A 111 4.74 0.01 -18.42
CA LYS A 111 5.87 0.96 -18.36
C LYS A 111 5.86 1.73 -17.04
N ILE A 112 7.06 2.00 -16.52
CA ILE A 112 7.22 2.92 -15.38
C ILE A 112 7.07 4.33 -15.94
N ILE A 113 5.90 4.94 -15.69
CA ILE A 113 5.61 6.30 -16.14
C ILE A 113 6.22 7.32 -15.17
N VAL A 114 6.12 7.03 -13.88
CA VAL A 114 6.65 7.87 -12.79
C VAL A 114 7.66 7.00 -12.03
N PRO A 115 8.97 7.29 -12.12
CA PRO A 115 10.00 6.52 -11.44
C PRO A 115 9.97 6.78 -9.92
N TRP A 116 10.33 5.76 -9.13
CA TRP A 116 10.33 5.84 -7.66
C TRP A 116 11.10 7.04 -7.09
N LYS A 117 12.15 7.50 -7.80
CA LYS A 117 13.01 8.62 -7.39
C LYS A 117 12.23 9.92 -7.16
N LEU A 118 11.15 10.13 -7.90
CA LEU A 118 10.30 11.31 -7.72
C LEU A 118 9.48 11.22 -6.44
N CYS A 119 9.02 10.01 -6.06
CA CYS A 119 8.24 9.80 -4.85
C CYS A 119 9.07 10.06 -3.59
N VAL A 120 10.34 9.62 -3.57
CA VAL A 120 11.21 9.76 -2.38
C VAL A 120 11.62 11.20 -2.10
N ASN A 121 11.57 12.09 -3.09
CA ASN A 121 11.81 13.53 -2.88
C ASN A 121 10.82 14.17 -1.88
N CYS A 122 9.64 13.57 -1.72
CA CYS A 122 8.63 14.01 -0.76
C CYS A 122 8.40 13.01 0.38
N HIS A 123 8.54 11.71 0.13
CA HIS A 123 8.18 10.66 1.09
C HIS A 123 9.37 10.08 1.88
N TRP A 124 10.61 10.48 1.59
CA TRP A 124 11.77 9.97 2.32
C TRP A 124 12.05 10.76 3.60
N GLU A 125 12.18 12.07 3.45
CA GLU A 125 12.41 13.05 4.51
C GLU A 125 11.32 14.12 4.49
N THR A 126 11.31 14.98 5.50
CA THR A 126 10.33 16.07 5.55
C THR A 126 10.60 17.06 4.42
N ASN A 127 9.62 17.23 3.53
CA ASN A 127 9.68 18.21 2.46
C ASN A 127 9.02 19.53 2.93
N ALA A 128 9.69 20.66 2.74
CA ALA A 128 9.19 21.97 3.20
C ALA A 128 7.91 22.41 2.46
N LYS A 129 7.77 22.05 1.18
CA LYS A 129 6.58 22.34 0.36
C LYS A 129 5.40 21.44 0.71
N TYR A 130 5.69 20.21 1.15
CA TYR A 130 4.69 19.19 1.49
C TYR A 130 4.95 18.57 2.88
N PRO A 131 4.78 19.35 3.96
CA PRO A 131 5.10 18.88 5.31
C PRO A 131 4.22 17.71 5.78
N GLU A 132 3.01 17.60 5.23
CA GLU A 132 2.05 16.52 5.51
C GLU A 132 2.38 15.19 4.79
N ALA A 133 3.42 15.17 3.95
CA ALA A 133 3.82 13.96 3.24
C ALA A 133 4.26 12.88 4.23
N ARG A 134 3.60 11.71 4.16
CA ARG A 134 3.91 10.58 5.04
C ARG A 134 5.30 10.04 4.71
N LYS A 135 6.18 9.97 5.71
CA LYS A 135 7.50 9.36 5.57
C LYS A 135 7.41 7.84 5.48
N ILE A 136 8.12 7.25 4.52
CA ILE A 136 8.16 5.79 4.30
C ILE A 136 9.48 5.15 4.74
N ASN A 137 10.50 5.95 5.08
CA ASN A 137 11.85 5.50 5.42
C ASN A 137 11.94 4.57 6.65
N ARG A 138 10.88 4.46 7.45
CA ARG A 138 10.78 3.55 8.61
C ARG A 138 9.86 2.35 8.39
N SER A 139 9.24 2.24 7.21
CA SER A 139 8.31 1.15 6.90
C SER A 139 9.06 -0.13 6.56
N ARG A 140 8.74 -1.22 7.28
CA ARG A 140 9.33 -2.54 7.02
C ARG A 140 8.83 -3.14 5.71
N TYR A 141 7.61 -2.84 5.29
CA TYR A 141 7.07 -3.20 3.98
C TYR A 141 7.91 -2.62 2.86
N HIS A 142 8.20 -1.32 2.93
CA HIS A 142 9.06 -0.66 1.96
C HIS A 142 10.51 -1.18 2.04
N ALA A 143 11.03 -1.41 3.25
CA ALA A 143 12.35 -2.06 3.45
C ALA A 143 12.46 -3.38 2.67
N LYS A 144 11.46 -4.25 2.79
CA LYS A 144 11.44 -5.53 2.08
C LYS A 144 11.24 -5.33 0.58
N HIS A 145 10.16 -4.68 0.15
CA HIS A 145 9.78 -4.70 -1.26
C HIS A 145 10.56 -3.73 -2.14
N MET A 146 10.89 -2.53 -1.65
CA MET A 146 11.58 -1.53 -2.46
C MET A 146 13.10 -1.73 -2.42
N PHE A 147 13.69 -2.03 -1.25
CA PHE A 147 15.15 -2.16 -1.16
C PHE A 147 15.67 -3.58 -1.39
N THR A 148 14.97 -4.60 -0.88
CA THR A 148 15.42 -5.99 -1.05
C THR A 148 14.97 -6.55 -2.39
N GLU A 149 13.69 -6.40 -2.71
CA GLU A 149 13.10 -6.96 -3.94
C GLU A 149 13.11 -5.99 -5.14
N GLN A 150 13.56 -4.75 -4.95
CA GLN A 150 13.65 -3.73 -6.00
C GLN A 150 12.33 -3.46 -6.75
N VAL A 151 11.21 -3.54 -6.04
CA VAL A 151 9.87 -3.26 -6.59
C VAL A 151 9.64 -1.76 -6.65
N GLU A 152 9.33 -1.25 -7.84
CA GLU A 152 8.96 0.14 -8.09
C GLU A 152 7.71 0.56 -7.30
N CYS A 153 7.73 1.80 -6.75
CA CYS A 153 6.59 2.37 -6.03
C CYS A 153 5.29 2.27 -6.85
N ALA A 154 5.38 2.58 -8.15
CA ALA A 154 4.27 2.59 -9.10
C ALA A 154 3.56 1.23 -9.25
N LYS A 155 4.23 0.13 -8.91
CA LYS A 155 3.67 -1.23 -9.01
C LYS A 155 2.64 -1.50 -7.90
N CYS A 156 2.78 -0.86 -6.75
CA CYS A 156 1.83 -0.96 -5.63
C CYS A 156 0.95 0.29 -5.52
N HIS A 157 1.57 1.47 -5.67
CA HIS A 157 0.93 2.78 -5.56
C HIS A 157 0.78 3.38 -6.95
N GLY A 158 -0.43 3.54 -7.46
CA GLY A 158 -0.65 4.03 -8.83
C GLY A 158 -0.70 2.91 -9.88
N TYR A 159 -0.83 1.65 -9.45
CA TYR A 159 -1.10 0.51 -10.34
C TYR A 159 -2.44 0.67 -11.11
N LYS A 160 -3.37 1.43 -10.51
CA LYS A 160 -4.50 2.07 -11.18
C LYS A 160 -4.24 3.57 -11.22
N ILE A 161 -4.75 4.24 -12.26
CA ILE A 161 -4.50 5.67 -12.55
C ILE A 161 -4.76 6.52 -11.29
N HIS A 162 -3.70 7.13 -10.77
CA HIS A 162 -3.70 7.99 -9.56
C HIS A 162 -4.33 7.38 -8.29
N GLN A 163 -4.39 6.05 -8.20
CA GLN A 163 -4.82 5.34 -7.01
C GLN A 163 -3.60 4.91 -6.17
N PHE A 164 -3.29 5.68 -5.14
CA PHE A 164 -2.11 5.45 -4.31
C PHE A 164 -2.35 4.51 -3.14
N LEU A 165 -3.59 4.28 -2.70
CA LEU A 165 -3.87 3.26 -1.68
C LEU A 165 -4.17 1.92 -2.38
N PRO A 166 -3.39 0.85 -2.14
CA PRO A 166 -3.69 -0.46 -2.69
C PRO A 166 -5.01 -1.00 -2.15
N GLU A 167 -5.67 -1.85 -2.93
CA GLU A 167 -6.88 -2.55 -2.49
C GLU A 167 -6.57 -3.62 -1.43
N GLU A 168 -7.60 -4.04 -0.68
CA GLU A 168 -7.48 -4.96 0.46
C GLU A 168 -6.70 -6.25 0.17
N ARG A 169 -6.84 -6.75 -1.06
CA ARG A 169 -6.24 -8.01 -1.56
C ARG A 169 -5.18 -7.78 -2.64
N PHE A 170 -4.67 -6.55 -2.79
CA PHE A 170 -3.68 -6.21 -3.81
C PHE A 170 -2.44 -7.12 -3.77
N CYS A 171 -2.01 -7.55 -2.57
CA CYS A 171 -0.85 -8.42 -2.39
C CYS A 171 -0.91 -9.72 -3.20
N ASN A 172 -2.11 -10.23 -3.51
CA ASN A 172 -2.31 -11.48 -4.27
C ASN A 172 -1.92 -11.35 -5.75
N THR A 173 -1.72 -10.13 -6.26
CA THR A 173 -1.20 -9.90 -7.62
C THR A 173 0.19 -10.51 -7.80
N CYS A 174 1.00 -10.49 -6.73
CA CYS A 174 2.32 -11.12 -6.68
C CYS A 174 2.32 -12.40 -5.83
N HIS A 175 1.63 -12.40 -4.68
CA HIS A 175 1.59 -13.53 -3.74
C HIS A 175 0.38 -14.44 -3.98
N LYS A 176 0.35 -15.10 -5.13
CA LYS A 176 -0.83 -15.88 -5.62
C LYS A 176 -1.24 -17.02 -4.69
N ASP A 177 -0.28 -17.65 -4.02
CA ASP A 177 -0.50 -18.80 -3.13
C ASP A 177 -0.73 -18.40 -1.66
N LYS A 178 -1.04 -17.12 -1.39
CA LYS A 178 -1.25 -16.59 -0.04
C LYS A 178 -2.70 -16.20 0.22
N GLN A 179 -3.63 -16.99 -0.31
CA GLN A 179 -5.04 -16.87 0.03
C GLN A 179 -5.26 -17.11 1.52
N VAL A 180 -6.30 -16.52 2.09
CA VAL A 180 -6.63 -16.70 3.51
C VAL A 180 -7.78 -17.69 3.60
N HIS A 181 -7.55 -18.77 4.32
CA HIS A 181 -8.54 -19.79 4.64
C HIS A 181 -9.22 -19.47 5.97
N GLY A 182 -10.33 -20.15 6.23
CA GLY A 182 -11.06 -20.09 7.50
C GLY A 182 -12.33 -19.28 7.41
N THR A 183 -13.39 -19.83 8.00
CA THR A 183 -14.74 -19.26 7.96
C THR A 183 -14.77 -17.82 8.45
N GLY A 184 -15.14 -16.90 7.56
CA GLY A 184 -15.23 -15.47 7.84
C GLY A 184 -13.92 -14.69 7.68
N MET A 185 -12.83 -15.35 7.28
CA MET A 185 -11.52 -14.73 7.03
C MET A 185 -11.20 -14.59 5.53
N GLU A 186 -11.99 -15.21 4.65
CA GLU A 186 -11.73 -15.36 3.22
C GLU A 186 -11.66 -14.02 2.48
N LYS A 187 -12.30 -12.98 3.02
CA LYS A 187 -12.31 -11.63 2.45
C LYS A 187 -11.48 -10.61 3.22
N LEU A 188 -10.82 -10.99 4.32
CA LEU A 188 -10.08 -10.03 5.14
C LEU A 188 -8.88 -9.42 4.41
N PRO A 189 -8.66 -8.10 4.44
CA PRO A 189 -7.41 -7.50 3.97
C PRO A 189 -6.17 -8.21 4.54
N CYS A 190 -5.12 -8.38 3.74
CA CYS A 190 -3.88 -9.02 4.19
C CYS A 190 -3.27 -8.28 5.40
N LEU A 191 -3.44 -6.96 5.43
CA LEU A 191 -2.98 -6.07 6.50
C LEU A 191 -3.75 -6.25 7.82
N ASN A 192 -4.84 -7.00 7.84
CA ASN A 192 -5.50 -7.39 9.09
C ASN A 192 -4.67 -8.36 9.93
N CYS A 193 -3.68 -9.02 9.32
CA CYS A 193 -2.77 -9.92 10.01
C CYS A 193 -1.32 -9.47 9.90
N HIS A 194 -0.86 -9.13 8.69
CA HIS A 194 0.50 -8.69 8.45
C HIS A 194 0.60 -7.18 8.70
N THR A 195 1.62 -6.74 9.44
CA THR A 195 1.87 -5.31 9.65
C THR A 195 3.36 -5.02 9.81
N ASP A 196 3.76 -3.75 9.70
CA ASP A 196 5.13 -3.27 9.95
C ASP A 196 5.58 -3.36 11.42
N ARG A 197 4.73 -3.87 12.32
CA ARG A 197 5.04 -4.01 13.75
C ARG A 197 6.00 -5.16 14.04
N THR A 198 6.10 -6.15 13.15
CA THR A 198 6.97 -7.32 13.33
C THR A 198 8.17 -7.28 12.40
N LYS A 199 9.32 -7.80 12.86
CA LYS A 199 10.57 -7.74 12.09
C LYS A 199 10.51 -8.54 10.78
N ASP A 200 9.81 -9.67 10.81
CA ASP A 200 9.68 -10.64 9.73
C ASP A 200 8.35 -10.52 8.97
N LEU A 201 7.56 -9.47 9.27
CA LEU A 201 6.21 -9.23 8.72
C LEU A 201 5.20 -10.36 9.03
N ARG A 202 5.54 -11.33 9.88
CA ARG A 202 4.58 -12.35 10.33
C ARG A 202 3.58 -11.73 11.30
N PRO A 203 2.35 -12.26 11.38
CA PRO A 203 1.33 -11.67 12.25
C PRO A 203 1.74 -11.69 13.72
N GLY A 204 1.82 -10.51 14.35
CA GLY A 204 1.98 -10.43 15.79
C GLY A 204 0.73 -10.94 16.51
N ARG A 205 0.89 -11.51 17.71
CA ARG A 205 -0.24 -12.09 18.50
C ARG A 205 -1.41 -11.11 18.69
N LYS A 206 -1.13 -9.82 18.92
CA LYS A 206 -2.16 -8.79 19.09
C LYS A 206 -3.05 -8.62 17.85
N LYS A 207 -2.53 -8.88 16.64
CA LYS A 207 -3.32 -8.79 15.40
C LYS A 207 -4.42 -9.85 15.34
N CYS A 208 -4.13 -11.07 15.77
CA CYS A 208 -5.15 -12.11 15.92
C CYS A 208 -6.17 -11.72 17.00
N LEU A 209 -5.66 -11.23 18.14
CA LEU A 209 -6.49 -10.81 19.28
C LEU A 209 -7.30 -9.54 19.02
N PHE A 210 -7.03 -8.79 17.95
CA PHE A 210 -7.89 -7.69 17.54
C PHE A 210 -9.34 -8.17 17.35
N CYS A 211 -9.53 -9.23 16.57
CA CYS A 211 -10.84 -9.84 16.34
C CYS A 211 -11.18 -10.88 17.41
N HIS A 212 -10.21 -11.69 17.82
CA HIS A 212 -10.46 -12.86 18.68
C HIS A 212 -10.35 -12.56 20.19
N GLY A 213 -9.79 -11.42 20.58
CA GLY A 213 -9.57 -11.07 21.98
C GLY A 213 -10.45 -9.91 22.47
N GLU A 214 -9.99 -9.32 23.57
CA GLU A 214 -10.70 -8.28 24.31
C GLU A 214 -10.61 -6.89 23.66
N GLU A 215 -11.49 -5.99 24.10
CA GLU A 215 -11.54 -4.61 23.59
C GLU A 215 -10.28 -3.80 23.88
N ALA A 216 -9.60 -4.07 25.00
CA ALA A 216 -8.35 -3.40 25.36
C ALA A 216 -7.28 -3.55 24.26
N VAL A 217 -7.15 -4.74 23.66
CA VAL A 217 -6.17 -5.00 22.59
C VAL A 217 -6.52 -4.21 21.32
N ARG A 218 -7.82 -4.07 21.02
CA ARG A 218 -8.27 -3.25 19.88
C ARG A 218 -7.93 -1.78 20.10
N LYS A 219 -8.25 -1.24 21.27
CA LYS A 219 -7.94 0.17 21.62
C LYS A 219 -6.46 0.46 21.50
N GLU A 220 -5.62 -0.44 22.01
CA GLU A 220 -4.16 -0.33 21.89
C GLU A 220 -3.71 -0.26 20.42
N LEU A 221 -4.15 -1.22 19.59
CA LEU A 221 -3.76 -1.27 18.18
C LEU A 221 -4.35 -0.12 17.36
N ILE A 222 -5.51 0.43 17.72
CA ILE A 222 -6.08 1.60 17.03
C ILE A 222 -5.28 2.86 17.35
N ALA A 223 -4.82 3.00 18.60
CA ALA A 223 -4.09 4.19 19.05
C ALA A 223 -2.76 4.39 18.31
N ASP A 224 -2.12 3.32 17.82
CA ASP A 224 -0.88 3.44 17.05
C ASP A 224 -1.06 4.05 15.65
N GLY A 225 -2.30 4.11 15.13
CA GLY A 225 -2.64 4.76 13.87
C GLY A 225 -1.92 4.20 12.63
N ALA A 226 -1.47 2.94 12.66
CA ALA A 226 -0.84 2.30 11.51
C ALA A 226 -1.83 2.04 10.37
N ILE A 227 -1.30 1.76 9.17
CA ILE A 227 -2.11 1.64 7.94
C ILE A 227 -3.24 0.62 8.04
N ASP A 228 -3.00 -0.50 8.74
CA ASP A 228 -3.94 -1.59 8.92
C ASP A 228 -5.18 -1.20 9.75
N VAL A 229 -5.05 -0.28 10.70
CA VAL A 229 -6.19 0.23 11.48
C VAL A 229 -6.75 1.53 10.92
N LYS A 230 -5.95 2.32 10.20
CA LYS A 230 -6.42 3.57 9.61
C LYS A 230 -7.30 3.34 8.37
N PHE A 231 -6.95 2.37 7.54
CA PHE A 231 -7.62 2.16 6.24
C PHE A 231 -8.25 0.78 6.09
N PHE A 232 -7.79 -0.21 6.84
CA PHE A 232 -8.20 -1.60 6.69
C PHE A 232 -8.85 -2.16 7.96
N GLN A 233 -9.36 -1.31 8.85
CA GLN A 233 -9.92 -1.79 10.11
C GLN A 233 -11.09 -2.77 9.87
N PRO A 234 -11.07 -3.96 10.48
CA PRO A 234 -12.19 -4.88 10.41
C PRO A 234 -13.47 -4.23 10.97
N SER A 235 -14.60 -4.44 10.29
CA SER A 235 -15.90 -3.94 10.74
C SER A 235 -16.30 -4.53 12.10
N SER A 236 -17.10 -3.79 12.87
CA SER A 236 -17.65 -4.28 14.14
C SER A 236 -18.45 -5.57 13.97
N ALA A 237 -19.15 -5.75 12.84
CA ALA A 237 -19.86 -6.99 12.52
C ALA A 237 -18.90 -8.17 12.34
N THR A 238 -17.79 -7.96 11.64
CA THR A 238 -16.72 -8.96 11.47
C THR A 238 -16.13 -9.34 12.82
N VAL A 239 -15.82 -8.36 13.68
CA VAL A 239 -15.27 -8.60 15.02
C VAL A 239 -16.26 -9.36 15.91
N LYS A 240 -17.57 -9.06 15.84
CA LYS A 240 -18.60 -9.77 16.62
C LYS A 240 -18.76 -11.23 16.20
N LYS A 241 -18.64 -11.53 14.90
CA LYS A 241 -18.71 -12.90 14.37
C LYS A 241 -17.48 -13.75 14.69
N ALA A 242 -16.35 -13.13 15.04
CA ALA A 242 -15.13 -13.85 15.35
C ALA A 242 -15.23 -14.66 16.65
N ILE A 243 -14.72 -15.89 16.63
CA ILE A 243 -14.65 -16.77 17.81
C ILE A 243 -13.75 -16.14 18.85
N LYS A 244 -14.25 -15.94 20.07
CA LYS A 244 -13.48 -15.33 21.15
C LYS A 244 -12.56 -16.35 21.81
N ILE A 245 -11.29 -15.97 21.93
CA ILE A 245 -10.25 -16.78 22.55
C ILE A 245 -9.74 -16.06 23.78
N LYS A 246 -9.64 -16.80 24.88
CA LYS A 246 -8.98 -16.36 26.09
C LYS A 246 -7.70 -17.18 26.25
N VAL A 247 -6.56 -16.49 26.32
CA VAL A 247 -5.26 -17.10 26.57
C VAL A 247 -4.77 -16.60 27.93
N PRO A 248 -4.93 -17.38 29.01
CA PRO A 248 -4.45 -16.99 30.34
C PRO A 248 -2.95 -16.67 30.33
N ALA A 249 -2.50 -15.76 31.19
CA ALA A 249 -1.08 -15.36 31.24
C ALA A 249 -0.16 -16.51 31.67
N ASP A 250 -0.67 -17.38 32.54
CA ASP A 250 -0.01 -18.58 33.07
C ASP A 250 -0.25 -19.83 32.20
N ALA A 251 -0.80 -19.68 31.00
CA ALA A 251 -1.01 -20.80 30.10
C ALA A 251 0.30 -21.20 29.40
N PRO A 252 0.58 -22.50 29.20
CA PRO A 252 1.85 -22.94 28.62
C PRO A 252 2.02 -22.54 27.13
N MET A 253 0.93 -22.28 26.40
CA MET A 253 0.96 -21.87 25.00
C MET A 253 1.00 -20.34 24.86
N GLN A 254 2.05 -19.70 25.37
CA GLN A 254 2.28 -18.26 25.14
C GLN A 254 2.91 -17.94 23.76
N PHE A 255 3.00 -18.92 22.87
CA PHE A 255 3.58 -18.78 21.53
C PHE A 255 2.87 -17.73 20.67
N ASN A 256 3.52 -17.34 19.58
CA ASN A 256 2.83 -16.64 18.50
C ASN A 256 1.73 -17.55 17.93
N CYS A 257 0.55 -16.98 17.64
CA CYS A 257 -0.58 -17.76 17.15
C CYS A 257 -0.23 -18.54 15.88
N TYR A 258 0.65 -17.97 15.04
CA TYR A 258 1.05 -18.58 13.78
C TYR A 258 1.90 -19.84 13.92
N GLU A 259 2.44 -20.15 15.11
CA GLU A 259 3.19 -21.40 15.31
C GLU A 259 2.29 -22.61 15.10
N CYS A 260 1.03 -22.50 15.53
CA CYS A 260 0.02 -23.55 15.40
C CYS A 260 -1.01 -23.26 14.30
N HIS A 261 -1.42 -21.99 14.15
CA HIS A 261 -2.45 -21.58 13.20
C HIS A 261 -1.81 -21.08 11.90
N LYS A 262 -2.14 -21.69 10.75
CA LYS A 262 -1.61 -21.27 9.44
C LYS A 262 -2.75 -20.76 8.55
N PRO A 263 -3.11 -19.47 8.59
CA PRO A 263 -4.25 -18.96 7.81
C PRO A 263 -4.11 -19.10 6.29
N HIS A 264 -2.90 -19.34 5.76
CA HIS A 264 -2.67 -19.59 4.34
C HIS A 264 -2.71 -21.07 3.94
N GLU A 265 -2.86 -21.95 4.91
CA GLU A 265 -2.90 -23.40 4.72
C GLU A 265 -4.01 -23.95 5.63
N ALA A 266 -3.65 -24.49 6.79
CA ALA A 266 -4.57 -24.97 7.81
C ALA A 266 -4.73 -23.94 8.95
N VAL A 267 -5.85 -23.24 8.97
CA VAL A 267 -6.17 -22.24 10.01
C VAL A 267 -6.16 -22.86 11.40
N ARG A 268 -6.60 -24.11 11.53
CA ARG A 268 -6.56 -24.84 12.79
C ARG A 268 -5.64 -26.05 12.61
N PRO A 269 -4.70 -26.28 13.53
CA PRO A 269 -3.88 -27.47 13.49
C PRO A 269 -4.75 -28.71 13.71
N ASP A 270 -4.32 -29.84 13.16
CA ASP A 270 -4.84 -31.13 13.59
C ASP A 270 -4.22 -31.51 14.95
N TRP A 271 -4.86 -32.42 15.67
CA TRP A 271 -4.35 -32.88 16.98
C TRP A 271 -3.00 -33.60 16.84
N GLY A 272 -2.73 -34.24 15.70
CA GLY A 272 -1.44 -34.84 15.41
C GLY A 272 -0.28 -33.82 15.42
N ASN A 273 -0.53 -32.57 15.04
CA ASN A 273 0.49 -31.51 15.04
C ASN A 273 1.04 -31.20 16.43
N CYS A 274 0.29 -31.50 17.50
CA CYS A 274 0.77 -31.32 18.87
C CYS A 274 1.99 -32.22 19.14
N LEU A 275 2.02 -33.41 18.55
CA LEU A 275 3.06 -34.40 18.77
C LEU A 275 4.40 -34.02 18.13
N ASN A 276 4.42 -33.04 17.22
CA ASN A 276 5.66 -32.54 16.63
C ASN A 276 6.63 -31.97 17.69
N CYS A 277 6.09 -31.38 18.77
CA CYS A 277 6.88 -30.92 19.91
C CYS A 277 6.67 -31.80 21.15
N HIS A 278 5.49 -32.43 21.28
CA HIS A 278 5.09 -33.23 22.44
C HIS A 278 5.17 -34.74 22.21
N VAL A 279 6.26 -35.21 21.59
CA VAL A 279 6.45 -36.61 21.15
C VAL A 279 6.22 -37.65 22.25
N ASN A 280 6.60 -37.34 23.50
CA ASN A 280 6.55 -38.30 24.61
C ASN A 280 5.24 -38.29 25.38
N ILE A 281 4.37 -37.27 25.19
CA ILE A 281 3.13 -37.12 25.98
C ILE A 281 2.19 -38.32 25.88
N PRO A 282 2.02 -38.99 24.72
CA PRO A 282 1.20 -40.21 24.65
C PRO A 282 1.70 -41.36 25.53
N ASN A 283 2.94 -41.31 26.02
CA ASN A 283 3.52 -42.35 26.87
C ASN A 283 3.51 -41.96 28.37
N VAL A 284 3.06 -40.75 28.72
CA VAL A 284 3.08 -40.25 30.09
C VAL A 284 1.80 -40.65 30.83
N GLY A 285 1.97 -41.30 31.97
CA GLY A 285 0.88 -41.67 32.86
C GLY A 285 -0.20 -42.49 32.15
N LYS A 286 -1.45 -42.02 32.17
CA LYS A 286 -2.59 -42.71 31.55
C LYS A 286 -2.93 -42.24 30.13
N HIS A 287 -2.12 -41.37 29.51
CA HIS A 287 -2.40 -40.90 28.14
C HIS A 287 -2.38 -42.04 27.12
N GLY A 288 -1.50 -43.03 27.29
CA GLY A 288 -1.40 -44.16 26.35
C GLY A 288 -2.71 -44.93 26.22
N LEU A 289 -3.40 -45.17 27.34
CA LEU A 289 -4.70 -45.83 27.36
C LEU A 289 -5.75 -45.01 26.58
N HIS A 290 -5.87 -43.71 26.87
CA HIS A 290 -6.91 -42.88 26.27
C HIS A 290 -6.64 -42.54 24.81
N VAL A 291 -5.40 -42.20 24.46
CA VAL A 291 -5.05 -41.75 23.11
C VAL A 291 -4.80 -42.92 22.17
N LYS A 292 -4.03 -43.95 22.60
CA LYS A 292 -3.67 -45.06 21.72
C LYS A 292 -4.72 -46.17 21.72
N SER A 293 -5.21 -46.59 22.89
CA SER A 293 -6.15 -47.72 22.99
C SER A 293 -7.59 -47.30 22.70
N MET A 294 -8.01 -46.11 23.17
CA MET A 294 -9.38 -45.62 22.97
C MET A 294 -9.52 -44.63 21.80
N GLY A 295 -8.42 -44.20 21.18
CA GLY A 295 -8.45 -43.26 20.06
C GLY A 295 -8.94 -41.86 20.41
N MET A 296 -8.94 -41.47 21.69
CA MET A 296 -9.40 -40.15 22.12
C MET A 296 -8.42 -39.05 21.70
N LYS A 297 -8.96 -37.91 21.27
CA LYS A 297 -8.17 -36.75 20.87
C LYS A 297 -7.86 -35.87 22.09
N CYS A 298 -6.70 -35.23 22.08
CA CYS A 298 -6.23 -34.38 23.19
C CYS A 298 -7.25 -33.29 23.58
N LYS A 299 -7.93 -32.69 22.58
CA LYS A 299 -8.90 -31.62 22.77
C LYS A 299 -10.22 -32.04 23.42
N GLU A 300 -10.46 -33.35 23.57
CA GLU A 300 -11.65 -33.86 24.26
C GLU A 300 -11.53 -33.65 25.77
N CYS A 301 -10.31 -33.62 26.30
CA CYS A 301 -10.06 -33.28 27.71
C CYS A 301 -9.40 -31.90 27.87
N HIS A 302 -8.44 -31.56 27.01
CA HIS A 302 -7.70 -30.31 27.11
C HIS A 302 -8.38 -29.17 26.36
N LYS A 303 -8.67 -28.07 27.06
CA LYS A 303 -9.14 -26.84 26.43
C LYS A 303 -7.98 -26.11 25.75
N PRO A 304 -7.97 -25.92 24.41
CA PRO A 304 -6.91 -25.22 23.71
C PRO A 304 -6.62 -23.83 24.28
N HIS A 305 -5.37 -23.38 24.14
CA HIS A 305 -4.82 -22.13 24.70
C HIS A 305 -4.67 -22.08 26.23
N SER A 306 -5.53 -22.77 27.01
CA SER A 306 -5.34 -22.91 28.46
C SER A 306 -4.61 -24.20 28.82
N TRP A 307 -4.84 -25.26 28.04
CA TRP A 307 -4.30 -26.61 28.18
C TRP A 307 -4.45 -27.23 29.57
N ARG A 308 -5.55 -26.91 30.26
CA ARG A 308 -5.87 -27.43 31.59
C ARG A 308 -7.06 -28.38 31.53
N VAL A 309 -6.95 -29.46 32.28
CA VAL A 309 -8.09 -30.30 32.67
C VAL A 309 -8.42 -29.93 34.11
N THR A 310 -9.57 -29.29 34.32
CA THR A 310 -10.03 -28.92 35.66
C THR A 310 -10.84 -30.05 36.28
N ASN A 311 -10.91 -30.11 37.61
CA ASN A 311 -11.77 -31.07 38.30
C ASN A 311 -13.23 -30.95 37.85
N GLU A 312 -13.71 -29.73 37.61
CA GLU A 312 -15.04 -29.47 37.06
C GLU A 312 -15.24 -30.09 35.68
N SER A 313 -14.28 -29.93 34.77
CA SER A 313 -14.35 -30.56 33.44
C SER A 313 -14.30 -32.09 33.54
N ALA A 314 -13.45 -32.64 34.41
CA ALA A 314 -13.32 -34.08 34.58
C ALA A 314 -14.55 -34.74 35.20
N LYS A 315 -15.22 -34.06 36.14
CA LYS A 315 -16.51 -34.49 36.70
C LYS A 315 -17.63 -34.57 35.66
N LYS A 316 -17.46 -33.93 34.48
CA LYS A 316 -18.43 -33.97 33.38
C LYS A 316 -17.99 -34.90 32.25
N GLU A 317 -16.72 -34.84 31.87
CA GLU A 317 -16.20 -35.55 30.69
C GLU A 317 -15.74 -36.97 31.03
N CYS A 318 -15.01 -37.18 32.14
CA CYS A 318 -14.47 -38.51 32.48
C CYS A 318 -15.57 -39.49 32.93
N VAL A 319 -16.59 -38.97 33.61
CA VAL A 319 -17.72 -39.78 34.14
C VAL A 319 -18.59 -40.41 33.06
N LYS A 320 -18.40 -40.01 31.79
CA LYS A 320 -19.10 -40.60 30.64
C LYS A 320 -18.68 -42.04 30.35
N CYS A 321 -17.50 -42.45 30.81
CA CYS A 321 -16.95 -43.78 30.52
C CYS A 321 -16.57 -44.57 31.78
N HIS A 322 -16.16 -43.89 32.86
CA HIS A 322 -15.73 -44.54 34.10
C HIS A 322 -16.00 -43.64 35.31
N GLU A 323 -15.96 -44.17 36.53
CA GLU A 323 -16.13 -43.36 37.75
C GLU A 323 -15.13 -42.19 37.83
N TYR A 324 -15.53 -41.09 38.48
CA TYR A 324 -14.70 -39.88 38.58
C TYR A 324 -13.30 -40.19 39.12
N ARG A 325 -12.28 -39.69 38.42
CA ARG A 325 -10.88 -39.74 38.85
C ARG A 325 -10.28 -38.35 38.77
N GLU A 326 -9.46 -37.99 39.75
CA GLU A 326 -8.81 -36.68 39.80
C GLU A 326 -7.78 -36.55 38.67
N PRO A 327 -7.88 -35.53 37.79
CA PRO A 327 -6.98 -35.37 36.64
C PRO A 327 -5.49 -35.32 37.00
N ARG A 328 -5.14 -34.77 38.16
CA ARG A 328 -3.73 -34.70 38.62
C ARG A 328 -3.11 -36.07 38.82
N LYS A 329 -3.92 -37.10 39.12
CA LYS A 329 -3.45 -38.49 39.28
C LYS A 329 -3.18 -39.19 37.94
N PHE A 330 -3.53 -38.57 36.80
CA PHE A 330 -3.34 -39.17 35.48
C PHE A 330 -1.91 -39.04 34.94
N ILE A 331 -1.12 -38.09 35.44
CA ILE A 331 0.21 -37.77 34.92
C ILE A 331 1.30 -38.67 35.51
N GLY A 332 0.93 -39.60 36.40
CA GLY A 332 1.88 -40.32 37.26
C GLY A 332 2.40 -39.39 38.36
N SER A 333 2.53 -39.94 39.56
CA SER A 333 3.41 -39.39 40.59
C SER A 333 4.86 -39.54 40.17
#